data_AF-A0A7D3VSZ3-F1
#
_entry.id   AF-A0A7D3VSZ3-F1
#
_cell.length_a   1.000
_cell.length_b   1.000
_cell.length_c   1.000
_cell.angle_alpha   90.00
_cell.angle_beta   90.00
_cell.angle_gamma   90.00
#
_symmetry.space_group_name_H-M   'P 1'
#
loop_
_entity.id
_entity.type
_entity.pdbx_description
1 polymer ?
#
loop_
_entity_poly.entity_id
_entity_poly.type
_entity_poly.pdbx_seq_one_letter_code
_entity_poly.pdbx_strand_id
1 'polypeptide(L)' 'MSLTLAPIGRVVGGRDEAFDDGWGAVSVAIELDASRFTPDALAGLDVKPYMREFGPRGEVRQPAWSGELMAEYY' A
#
# COMPACT_ATOMS: atom_id res chain seq x y z
N MET A 1 -14.84 -10.69 -27.21
CA MET A 1 -14.94 -9.41 -26.47
C MET A 1 -13.54 -9.06 -25.98
N SER A 2 -13.05 -7.85 -26.23
CA SER A 2 -11.71 -7.41 -25.82
C SER A 2 -11.81 -6.32 -24.75
N LEU A 3 -10.85 -6.31 -23.83
CA LEU A 3 -10.66 -5.25 -22.83
C LEU A 3 -9.30 -4.60 -23.08
N THR A 4 -9.27 -3.27 -23.14
CA THR A 4 -8.03 -2.49 -23.28
C THR A 4 -7.66 -1.88 -21.93
N LEU A 5 -6.42 -2.10 -21.48
CA LEU A 5 -5.87 -1.49 -20.27
C LEU A 5 -5.06 -0.26 -20.63
N ALA A 6 -5.33 0.86 -19.96
CA ALA A 6 -4.56 2.09 -20.07
C ALA A 6 -3.83 2.37 -18.75
N PRO A 7 -2.49 2.47 -18.73
CA PRO A 7 -1.74 2.82 -17.53
C PRO A 7 -2.18 4.17 -16.95
N ILE A 8 -2.14 4.31 -15.63
CA ILE A 8 -2.50 5.56 -14.92
C ILE A 8 -1.28 6.31 -14.37
N GLY A 9 -0.10 5.69 -14.41
CA GLY A 9 1.12 6.18 -13.79
C GLY A 9 2.24 5.15 -13.87
N ARG A 10 3.30 5.38 -13.10
CA ARG A 10 4.47 4.50 -12.98
C ARG A 10 4.98 4.43 -11.54
N VAL A 11 5.74 3.39 -11.23
CA VAL A 11 6.56 3.31 -10.02
C VAL A 11 7.93 3.90 -10.33
N VAL A 12 8.44 4.78 -9.46
CA VAL A 12 9.75 5.43 -9.58
C VAL A 12 10.61 5.10 -8.36
N GLY A 13 11.85 4.72 -8.63
CA GLY A 13 12.80 4.25 -7.63
C GLY A 13 12.66 2.76 -7.36
N GLY A 14 13.42 2.28 -6.37
CA GLY A 14 13.41 0.88 -5.96
C GLY A 14 14.56 0.06 -6.58
N ARG A 15 14.23 -1.14 -7.06
CA ARG A 15 15.19 -2.11 -7.58
C ARG A 15 14.81 -2.53 -8.99
N ASP A 16 15.82 -2.88 -9.78
CA ASP A 16 15.65 -3.34 -11.16
C ASP A 16 15.33 -4.84 -11.24
N GLU A 17 15.56 -5.58 -10.14
CA GLU A 17 15.33 -7.02 -10.03
C GLU A 17 14.41 -7.35 -8.85
N ALA A 18 13.49 -8.30 -9.06
CA ALA A 18 12.59 -8.80 -8.04
C ALA A 18 13.20 -10.04 -7.34
N PHE A 19 13.61 -9.88 -6.09
CA PHE A 19 14.05 -10.98 -5.22
C PHE A 19 13.49 -10.80 -3.82
N ASP A 20 13.30 -11.89 -3.10
CA ASP A 20 12.69 -11.91 -1.77
C ASP A 20 13.75 -11.69 -0.67
N ASP A 21 13.72 -10.54 -0.02
CA ASP A 21 14.69 -10.14 1.02
C ASP A 21 14.06 -9.34 2.17
N GLY A 22 12.77 -9.55 2.42
CA GLY A 22 12.06 -8.86 3.51
C GLY A 22 11.56 -7.45 3.19
N TRP A 23 11.68 -6.97 1.94
CA TRP A 23 10.88 -5.93 1.24
C TRP A 23 10.73 -4.52 1.88
N GLY A 24 11.03 -4.33 3.17
CA GLY A 24 10.85 -3.07 3.90
C GLY A 24 12.02 -2.09 3.78
N ALA A 25 13.17 -2.53 3.25
CA ALA A 25 14.36 -1.69 3.13
C ALA A 25 14.34 -0.72 1.93
N VAL A 26 13.27 -0.72 1.13
CA VAL A 26 13.19 0.02 -0.13
C VAL A 26 11.97 0.93 -0.13
N SER A 27 12.20 2.21 -0.43
CA SER A 27 11.14 3.18 -0.68
C SER A 27 10.99 3.44 -2.18
N VAL A 28 9.75 3.54 -2.63
CA VAL A 28 9.38 3.87 -4.02
C VAL A 28 8.28 4.92 -4.03
N ALA A 29 8.14 5.64 -5.14
CA ALA A 29 7.04 6.56 -5.38
C ALA A 29 6.14 6.04 -6.51
N ILE A 30 4.83 6.15 -6.36
CA ILE A 30 3.89 5.98 -7.48
C ILE A 30 3.60 7.37 -8.04
N GLU A 31 4.04 7.62 -9.27
CA GLU A 31 3.81 8.87 -9.99
C GLU A 31 2.64 8.71 -10.97
N LEU A 32 1.54 9.42 -10.73
CA LEU A 32 0.38 9.43 -11.61
C LEU A 32 0.57 10.37 -12.80
N ASP A 33 -0.11 10.09 -13.91
CA ASP A 33 -0.16 10.96 -15.07
C ASP A 33 -0.85 12.29 -14.74
N ALA A 34 -0.06 13.33 -14.54
CA ALA A 34 -0.54 14.68 -14.18
C ALA A 34 -1.37 15.35 -15.28
N SER A 35 -1.34 14.85 -16.52
CA SER A 35 -2.26 15.35 -17.57
C SER A 35 -3.69 14.82 -17.41
N ARG A 36 -3.87 13.74 -16.63
CA ARG A 36 -5.15 13.05 -16.42
C ARG A 36 -5.69 13.18 -15.00
N PHE A 37 -4.80 13.30 -14.01
CA PHE A 37 -5.16 13.28 -12.60
C PHE A 37 -4.62 14.52 -11.87
N THR A 38 -5.50 15.15 -11.08
CA THR A 38 -5.12 16.22 -10.15
C THR A 38 -4.79 15.63 -8.78
N PRO A 39 -4.23 16.41 -7.83
CA PRO A 39 -4.00 15.95 -6.45
C PRO A 39 -5.26 15.42 -5.75
N ASP A 40 -6.45 15.87 -6.16
CA ASP A 40 -7.73 15.37 -5.63
C ASP A 40 -7.94 13.86 -5.87
N ALA A 41 -7.29 13.29 -6.88
CA ALA A 41 -7.32 11.85 -7.14
C ALA A 41 -6.68 11.02 -6.02
N LEU A 42 -5.89 11.64 -5.15
CA LEU A 42 -5.27 11.01 -3.98
C LEU A 42 -6.07 11.24 -2.69
N ALA A 43 -7.18 11.99 -2.74
CA ALA A 43 -7.97 12.30 -1.56
C ALA A 43 -8.47 11.02 -0.89
N GLY A 44 -8.17 10.88 0.41
CA GLY A 44 -8.55 9.71 1.21
C GLY A 44 -7.60 8.51 1.12
N LEU A 45 -6.55 8.55 0.29
CA LEU A 45 -5.60 7.43 0.16
C LEU A 45 -4.78 7.15 1.43
N ASP A 46 -4.59 8.17 2.27
CA ASP A 46 -3.95 8.05 3.59
C ASP A 46 -4.81 7.25 4.57
N VAL A 47 -6.13 7.24 4.39
CA VAL A 47 -7.04 6.42 5.18
C VAL A 47 -7.08 5.03 4.53
N LYS A 48 -6.66 4.01 5.26
CA LYS A 48 -6.83 2.61 4.83
C LYS A 48 -8.29 2.21 5.11
N PRO A 49 -9.18 2.17 4.10
CA PRO A 49 -10.56 1.77 4.36
C PRO A 49 -10.56 0.32 4.81
N TYR A 50 -11.03 0.09 6.02
CA TYR A 50 -11.42 -1.24 6.47
C TYR A 50 -12.94 -1.26 6.54
N MET A 51 -13.57 -2.27 5.94
CA MET A 51 -15.00 -2.47 6.16
C MET A 51 -15.16 -3.08 7.55
N ARG A 52 -16.08 -2.53 8.36
CA ARG A 52 -16.34 -3.02 9.71
C ARG A 52 -16.75 -4.50 9.69
N GLU A 53 -17.44 -4.90 8.64
CA GLU A 53 -17.91 -6.26 8.35
C GLU A 53 -16.77 -7.26 8.15
N PHE A 54 -15.58 -6.78 7.77
CA PHE A 54 -14.35 -7.58 7.69
C PHE A 54 -13.52 -7.54 8.98
N GLY A 55 -13.95 -6.79 9.99
CA GLY A 55 -13.29 -6.75 11.29
C GLY A 55 -13.46 -8.07 12.07
N PRO A 56 -12.55 -8.36 13.01
CA PRO A 56 -12.72 -9.48 13.93
C PRO A 56 -14.04 -9.36 14.72
N ARG A 57 -14.72 -10.49 14.92
CA ARG A 57 -15.93 -10.56 15.73
C ARG A 57 -15.55 -10.80 17.20
N GLY A 58 -16.10 -10.00 18.11
CA GLY A 58 -15.86 -10.14 19.55
C GLY A 58 -14.60 -9.41 20.03
N GLU A 59 -14.12 -9.76 21.22
CA GLU A 59 -12.93 -9.15 21.83
C GLU A 59 -11.67 -9.49 21.05
N VAL A 60 -10.92 -8.48 20.62
CA VAL A 60 -9.62 -8.65 19.96
C VAL A 60 -8.55 -8.87 21.03
N ARG A 61 -7.80 -9.97 20.93
CA ARG A 61 -6.61 -10.23 21.75
C ARG A 61 -5.38 -10.29 20.86
N GLN A 62 -4.45 -9.38 21.09
CA GLN A 62 -3.10 -9.43 20.52
C GLN A 62 -2.11 -9.87 21.58
N PRO A 63 -1.15 -10.75 21.26
CA PRO A 63 -0.04 -11.03 22.16
C PRO A 63 0.91 -9.83 22.22
N ALA A 64 1.54 -9.59 23.37
CA ALA A 64 2.43 -8.45 23.59
C ALA A 64 3.59 -8.39 22.57
N TRP A 65 4.16 -9.55 22.21
CA TRP A 65 5.24 -9.66 21.24
C TRP A 65 4.89 -9.09 19.86
N SER A 66 3.61 -9.05 19.47
CA SER A 66 3.21 -8.49 18.19
C SER A 66 3.46 -6.98 18.13
N GLY A 67 3.31 -6.28 19.26
CA GLY A 67 3.65 -4.86 19.37
C GLY A 67 5.15 -4.63 19.39
N GLU A 68 5.89 -5.50 20.11
CA GLU A 68 7.36 -5.48 20.16
C GLU A 68 7.96 -5.66 18.76
N LEU A 69 7.44 -6.62 17.97
CA LEU A 69 7.88 -6.89 16.60
C LEU A 69 7.59 -5.71 15.67
N MET A 70 6.40 -5.11 15.76
CA MET A 70 6.02 -4.00 14.87
C MET A 70 6.76 -2.70 15.19
N ALA A 71 7.30 -2.54 16.40
CA ALA A 71 8.07 -1.36 16.78
C ALA A 71 9.41 -1.25 16.02
N GLU A 72 9.95 -2.37 15.52
CA GLU A 72 11.17 -2.40 14.72
C GLU A 72 10.91 -2.40 13.20
N TYR A 73 9.64 -2.51 12.79
CA TYR A 73 9.24 -2.64 11.39
C TYR A 73 9.06 -1.28 10.67
N TYR A 74 8.93 -0.18 11.41
CA TYR A 74 8.77 1.18 10.87
C TYR A 74 9.78 2.17 11.46
#